data_AF-A0A6J4H811-F1
#
_entry.id   AF-A0A6J4H811-F1
#
_cell.length_a   1.000
_cell.length_b   1.000
_cell.length_c   1.000
_cell.angle_alpha   90.00
_cell.angle_beta   90.00
_cell.angle_gamma   90.00
#
_symmetry.space_group_name_H-M   'P 1'
#
loop_
_entity.id
_entity.type
_entity.pdbx_description
1 polymer ?
#
loop_
_entity_poly.entity_id
_entity_poly.type
_entity_poly.pdbx_seq_one_letter_code
_entity_poly.pdbx_strand_id
1 'polypeptide(L)'
;MSAAADRKVAGMYGSLAADERVRLLARLRREGHDAEVGRLLAATPPEHGGVYNHAIDILRRLDLPLGPIIQSALHAAERDVLALQALLIVRSSQRNRRVYASVAWRLVGYPVTESEYRALVEQQRGEPWTLDRIAGYLADFSTEDAGDLHPTVAAWLREAPDDLDDDEALRQLRALLEAAIARGELPRAQRSADGPTLCWGALADWLYAPNPGAYQPPLPVASIPALGVLGGEWADWDVRPDGEAEAVRARREDIIGALAALAHLSEEESRPLDPHPPTSLAARQAAETRLKGLNPWLPLPALRQAAVHIGERHADFRALLRAITAALETVQGEDFGGEDPVLPHAREALEEAWQQERALERSWADVGKDLGAGLLDDHPWPPLPDKPPEREEFYRTRLLEVLREDE
;
A
#
# COMPACT_ATOMS: atom_id res chain seq x y z
N MET A 1 51.84 14.57 39.49
CA MET A 1 52.16 13.13 39.51
C MET A 1 53.64 12.96 39.83
N SER A 2 54.02 11.88 40.53
CA SER A 2 55.43 11.63 40.90
C SER A 2 56.21 11.17 39.67
N ALA A 3 57.40 11.72 39.42
CA ALA A 3 58.30 11.31 38.33
C ALA A 3 58.70 9.81 38.37
N ALA A 4 58.44 9.12 39.47
CA ALA A 4 58.57 7.66 39.55
C ALA A 4 57.37 6.92 38.91
N ALA A 5 56.16 7.46 39.03
CA ALA A 5 54.97 6.91 38.39
C ALA A 5 55.02 7.06 36.86
N ASP A 6 55.47 8.22 36.37
CA ASP A 6 55.62 8.47 34.92
C ASP A 6 56.65 7.53 34.28
N ARG A 7 57.79 7.30 34.95
CA ARG A 7 58.79 6.32 34.50
C ARG A 7 58.25 4.89 34.49
N LYS A 8 57.41 4.53 35.46
CA LYS A 8 56.78 3.20 35.52
C LYS A 8 55.78 3.00 34.39
N VAL A 9 54.95 4.01 34.10
CA VAL A 9 53.98 3.98 32.99
C VAL A 9 54.71 3.94 31.64
N ALA A 10 55.75 4.75 31.45
CA ALA A 10 56.56 4.71 30.23
C ALA A 10 57.25 3.36 30.03
N GLY A 11 57.76 2.73 31.09
CA GLY A 11 58.32 1.38 31.02
C GLY A 11 57.28 0.31 30.67
N MET A 12 56.06 0.43 31.22
CA MET A 12 54.95 -0.47 30.91
C MET A 12 54.55 -0.37 29.43
N TYR A 13 54.31 0.84 28.93
CA TYR A 13 54.03 1.05 27.52
C TYR A 13 55.20 0.59 26.65
N GLY A 14 56.43 0.91 27.04
CA GLY A 14 57.69 0.48 26.45
C GLY A 14 57.81 -1.04 26.21
N SER A 15 57.19 -1.85 27.06
CA SER A 15 57.23 -3.32 26.98
C SER A 15 56.17 -3.96 26.08
N LEU A 16 55.15 -3.20 25.64
CA LEU A 16 54.07 -3.72 24.81
C LEU A 16 54.54 -4.03 23.38
N ALA A 17 54.01 -5.12 22.81
CA ALA A 17 54.17 -5.43 21.39
C ALA A 17 53.48 -4.37 20.51
N ALA A 18 53.84 -4.32 19.22
CA ALA A 18 53.33 -3.29 18.31
C ALA A 18 51.79 -3.34 18.18
N ASP A 19 51.20 -4.53 18.06
CA ASP A 19 49.75 -4.75 17.96
C ASP A 19 49.02 -4.39 19.27
N GLU A 20 49.58 -4.76 20.42
CA GLU A 20 49.04 -4.41 21.74
C GLU A 20 48.99 -2.88 21.95
N ARG A 21 49.99 -2.16 21.43
CA ARG A 21 50.00 -0.69 21.46
C ARG A 21 48.95 -0.07 20.56
N VAL A 22 48.76 -0.61 19.35
CA VAL A 22 47.74 -0.10 18.44
C VAL A 22 46.32 -0.32 19.00
N ARG A 23 46.06 -1.49 19.59
CA ARG A 23 44.83 -1.76 20.36
C ARG A 23 44.66 -0.73 21.48
N LEU A 24 45.70 -0.54 22.29
CA LEU A 24 45.64 0.41 23.41
C LEU A 24 45.44 1.86 22.92
N LEU A 25 46.05 2.26 21.80
CA LEU A 25 45.85 3.55 21.17
C LEU A 25 44.39 3.76 20.79
N ALA A 26 43.79 2.82 20.05
CA ALA A 26 42.39 2.88 19.65
C ALA A 26 41.47 3.02 20.86
N ARG A 27 41.70 2.18 21.88
CA ARG A 27 40.94 2.22 23.13
C ARG A 27 41.05 3.57 23.85
N LEU A 28 42.26 4.06 24.08
CA LEU A 28 42.50 5.33 24.78
C LEU A 28 41.90 6.52 24.01
N ARG A 29 41.95 6.50 22.68
CA ARG A 29 41.30 7.51 21.84
C ARG A 29 39.78 7.46 21.96
N ARG A 30 39.18 6.28 21.87
CA ARG A 30 37.73 6.07 22.05
C ARG A 30 37.25 6.52 23.42
N GLU A 31 38.05 6.31 24.46
CA GLU A 31 37.76 6.70 25.84
C GLU A 31 38.08 8.18 26.15
N GLY A 32 38.60 8.95 25.17
CA GLY A 32 38.92 10.38 25.35
C GLY A 32 40.12 10.65 26.26
N HIS A 33 41.03 9.69 26.39
CA HIS A 33 42.20 9.77 27.26
C HIS A 33 43.42 10.40 26.55
N ASP A 34 43.27 11.62 26.02
CA ASP A 34 44.31 12.31 25.22
C ASP A 34 45.66 12.43 25.94
N ALA A 35 45.65 12.63 27.26
CA ALA A 35 46.87 12.69 28.06
C ALA A 35 47.61 11.34 28.09
N GLU A 36 46.90 10.22 28.14
CA GLU A 36 47.51 8.88 28.09
C GLU A 36 47.93 8.51 26.67
N VAL A 37 47.20 8.97 25.63
CA VAL A 37 47.64 8.85 24.23
C VAL A 37 48.99 9.53 24.02
N GLY A 38 49.19 10.73 24.59
CA GLY A 38 50.47 11.44 24.55
C GLY A 38 51.60 10.68 25.27
N ARG A 39 51.30 10.01 26.38
CA ARG A 39 52.29 9.18 27.11
C ARG A 39 52.61 7.88 26.37
N LEU A 40 51.63 7.24 25.76
CA LEU A 40 51.81 6.06 24.91
C LEU A 40 52.73 6.41 23.75
N LEU A 41 52.44 7.52 23.06
CA LEU A 41 53.27 8.11 21.99
C LEU A 41 54.73 8.31 22.41
N ALA A 42 54.94 9.00 23.54
CA ALA A 42 56.28 9.31 24.04
C ALA A 42 57.07 8.06 24.47
N ALA A 43 56.38 6.96 24.78
CA ALA A 43 56.96 5.68 25.18
C ALA A 43 57.04 4.66 24.02
N THR A 44 56.73 5.05 22.77
CA THR A 44 56.81 4.19 21.59
C THR A 44 58.25 4.11 21.07
N PRO A 45 58.85 2.90 21.00
CA PRO A 45 60.18 2.70 20.42
C PRO A 45 60.19 3.10 18.94
N PRO A 46 61.31 3.66 18.43
CA PRO A 46 61.43 4.07 17.04
C PRO A 46 61.08 2.97 16.03
N GLU A 47 61.44 1.73 16.33
CA GLU A 47 61.16 0.54 15.51
C GLU A 47 59.66 0.25 15.33
N HIS A 48 58.80 0.74 16.22
CA HIS A 48 57.34 0.62 16.13
C HIS A 48 56.67 1.87 15.54
N GLY A 49 57.44 2.92 15.24
CA GLY A 49 56.90 4.22 14.82
C GLY A 49 56.06 4.17 13.54
N GLY A 50 56.46 3.33 12.56
CA GLY A 50 55.72 3.18 11.30
C GLY A 50 54.30 2.62 11.49
N VAL A 51 54.18 1.51 12.21
CA VAL A 51 52.89 0.87 12.53
C VAL A 51 51.98 1.82 13.31
N TYR A 52 52.56 2.60 14.23
CA TYR A 52 51.81 3.55 15.05
C TYR A 52 51.33 4.78 14.26
N ASN A 53 52.16 5.33 13.37
CA ASN A 53 51.78 6.45 12.51
C ASN A 53 50.65 6.05 11.56
N HIS A 54 50.75 4.85 10.96
CA HIS A 54 49.68 4.25 10.16
C HIS A 54 48.36 4.19 10.94
N ALA A 55 48.40 3.66 12.17
CA ALA A 55 47.21 3.60 13.02
C ALA A 55 46.64 5.00 13.37
N ILE A 56 47.49 6.01 13.64
CA ILE A 56 47.03 7.39 13.86
C ILE A 56 46.32 7.93 12.62
N ASP A 57 46.90 7.71 11.43
CA ASP A 57 46.35 8.27 10.20
C ASP A 57 45.02 7.62 9.85
N ILE A 58 44.86 6.31 10.06
CA ILE A 58 43.56 5.66 10.00
C ILE A 58 42.59 6.29 11.01
N LEU A 59 42.97 6.44 12.29
CA LEU A 59 42.08 7.04 13.30
C LEU A 59 41.64 8.48 12.94
N ARG A 60 42.53 9.28 12.35
CA ARG A 60 42.20 10.61 11.83
C ARG A 60 41.22 10.55 10.67
N ARG A 61 41.37 9.58 9.78
CA ARG A 61 40.48 9.34 8.63
C ARG A 61 39.14 8.72 9.05
N LEU A 62 39.09 8.03 10.19
CA LEU A 62 37.81 7.61 10.78
C LEU A 62 37.05 8.81 11.36
N ASP A 63 37.76 9.78 11.94
CA ASP A 63 37.16 10.97 12.57
C ASP A 63 36.72 12.04 11.54
N LEU A 64 37.60 12.41 10.60
CA LEU A 64 37.40 13.59 9.75
C LEU A 64 36.50 13.35 8.51
N PRO A 65 36.71 12.31 7.68
CA PRO A 65 35.81 12.02 6.57
C PRO A 65 34.70 11.02 6.90
N LEU A 66 34.96 9.96 7.66
CA LEU A 66 33.97 8.89 7.84
C LEU A 66 32.83 9.27 8.79
N GLY A 67 33.12 9.98 9.89
CA GLY A 67 32.09 10.50 10.81
C GLY A 67 31.01 11.33 10.09
N PRO A 68 31.36 12.37 9.32
CA PRO A 68 30.40 13.13 8.53
C PRO A 68 29.65 12.33 7.46
N ILE A 69 30.28 11.31 6.86
CA ILE A 69 29.62 10.41 5.90
C ILE A 69 28.52 9.60 6.60
N ILE A 70 28.80 9.04 7.77
CA ILE A 70 27.82 8.28 8.57
C ILE A 70 26.65 9.19 8.98
N GLN A 71 26.93 10.40 9.45
CA GLN A 71 25.90 11.38 9.83
C GLN A 71 25.04 11.79 8.63
N SER A 72 25.66 12.03 7.46
CA SER A 72 24.93 12.33 6.23
C SER A 72 24.03 11.17 5.81
N ALA A 73 24.50 9.94 5.97
CA ALA A 73 23.74 8.74 5.68
C ALA A 73 22.52 8.62 6.63
N LEU A 74 22.71 8.83 7.93
CA LEU A 74 21.63 8.85 8.92
C LEU A 74 20.52 9.85 8.54
N HIS A 75 20.87 11.10 8.27
CA HIS A 75 19.88 12.12 7.87
C HIS A 75 19.17 11.79 6.56
N ALA A 76 19.86 11.15 5.61
CA ALA A 76 19.22 10.69 4.37
C ALA A 76 18.17 9.60 4.66
N ALA A 77 18.44 8.70 5.60
CA ALA A 77 17.51 7.65 6.03
C ALA A 77 16.27 8.24 6.71
N GLU A 78 16.45 9.15 7.66
CA GLU A 78 15.35 9.84 8.36
C GLU A 78 14.43 10.56 7.38
N ARG A 79 15.01 11.30 6.42
CA ARG A 79 14.27 11.99 5.36
C ARG A 79 13.42 11.00 4.56
N ASP A 80 13.98 9.85 4.21
CA ASP A 80 13.31 8.86 3.36
C ASP A 80 12.21 8.10 4.12
N VAL A 81 12.39 7.83 5.43
CA VAL A 81 11.34 7.34 6.33
C VAL A 81 10.19 8.34 6.41
N LEU A 82 10.48 9.63 6.65
CA LEU A 82 9.46 10.68 6.70
C LEU A 82 8.73 10.84 5.35
N ALA A 83 9.45 10.72 4.24
CA ALA A 83 8.85 10.77 2.91
C ALA A 83 7.88 9.59 2.68
N LEU A 84 8.23 8.38 3.11
CA LEU A 84 7.34 7.22 3.05
C LEU A 84 6.09 7.41 3.93
N GLN A 85 6.26 7.93 5.15
CA GLN A 85 5.15 8.26 6.03
C GLN A 85 4.22 9.33 5.43
N ALA A 86 4.77 10.35 4.77
CA ALA A 86 3.99 11.36 4.08
C ALA A 86 3.16 10.73 2.93
N LEU A 87 3.74 9.82 2.15
CA LEU A 87 3.02 9.08 1.11
C LEU A 87 1.87 8.25 1.70
N LEU A 88 2.10 7.60 2.84
CA LEU A 88 1.07 6.85 3.56
C LEU A 88 -0.09 7.73 4.00
N ILE A 89 0.18 8.93 4.51
CA ILE A 89 -0.87 9.89 4.89
C ILE A 89 -1.70 10.29 3.67
N VAL A 90 -1.04 10.62 2.54
CA VAL A 90 -1.75 10.99 1.31
C VAL A 90 -2.62 9.84 0.81
N ARG A 91 -2.11 8.61 0.88
CA ARG A 91 -2.87 7.41 0.48
C ARG A 91 -4.04 7.11 1.42
N SER A 92 -3.82 7.18 2.72
CA SER A 92 -4.87 7.02 3.74
C SER A 92 -5.97 8.05 3.53
N SER A 93 -5.60 9.31 3.24
CA SER A 93 -6.54 10.36 2.88
C SER A 93 -7.35 10.03 1.61
N GLN A 94 -6.74 9.45 0.56
CA GLN A 94 -7.48 8.98 -0.63
C GLN A 94 -8.49 7.88 -0.30
N ARG A 95 -8.07 6.87 0.50
CA ARG A 95 -8.94 5.78 0.92
C ARG A 95 -10.12 6.31 1.75
N ASN A 96 -9.84 7.20 2.71
CA ASN A 96 -10.86 7.81 3.55
C ASN A 96 -11.84 8.64 2.72
N ARG A 97 -11.39 9.32 1.66
CA ARG A 97 -12.29 10.04 0.75
C ARG A 97 -13.30 9.13 0.05
N ARG A 98 -12.90 7.94 -0.40
CA ARG A 98 -13.87 6.96 -0.93
C ARG A 98 -14.89 6.56 0.13
N VAL A 99 -14.43 6.27 1.34
CA VAL A 99 -15.33 5.94 2.46
C VAL A 99 -16.29 7.10 2.75
N TYR A 100 -15.79 8.33 2.78
CA TYR A 100 -16.62 9.52 2.97
C TYR A 100 -17.61 9.73 1.83
N ALA A 101 -17.23 9.45 0.58
CA ALA A 101 -18.15 9.49 -0.56
C ALA A 101 -19.28 8.46 -0.40
N SER A 102 -18.95 7.21 -0.05
CA SER A 102 -19.95 6.16 0.22
C SER A 102 -20.87 6.50 1.38
N VAL A 103 -20.35 7.10 2.46
CA VAL A 103 -21.16 7.59 3.58
C VAL A 103 -22.04 8.77 3.15
N ALA A 104 -21.51 9.70 2.37
CA ALA A 104 -22.28 10.82 1.85
C ALA A 104 -23.47 10.33 1.02
N TRP A 105 -23.28 9.32 0.16
CA TRP A 105 -24.34 8.71 -0.63
C TRP A 105 -25.48 8.13 0.22
N ARG A 106 -25.17 7.47 1.34
CA ARG A 106 -26.19 6.99 2.29
C ARG A 106 -26.99 8.12 2.94
N LEU A 107 -26.38 9.29 3.12
CA LEU A 107 -27.04 10.43 3.76
C LEU A 107 -27.90 11.24 2.78
N VAL A 108 -27.44 11.41 1.54
CA VAL A 108 -28.08 12.31 0.58
C VAL A 108 -29.06 11.61 -0.36
N GLY A 109 -28.84 10.31 -0.63
CA GLY A 109 -29.57 9.55 -1.65
C GLY A 109 -29.33 10.07 -3.08
N TYR A 110 -29.73 9.28 -4.08
CA TYR A 110 -29.80 9.74 -5.47
C TYR A 110 -31.21 10.26 -5.76
N PRO A 111 -31.38 11.58 -6.03
CA PRO A 111 -32.70 12.16 -6.18
C PRO A 111 -33.34 11.82 -7.53
N VAL A 112 -34.58 11.35 -7.50
CA VAL A 112 -35.40 11.02 -8.67
C VAL A 112 -36.84 11.47 -8.53
N THR A 113 -37.48 11.85 -9.63
CA THR A 113 -38.93 12.02 -9.62
C THR A 113 -39.63 10.66 -9.57
N GLU A 114 -40.89 10.64 -9.14
CA GLU A 114 -41.71 9.42 -9.13
C GLU A 114 -41.81 8.76 -10.52
N SER A 115 -41.95 9.56 -11.58
CA SER A 115 -42.01 9.07 -12.96
C SER A 115 -40.69 8.49 -13.43
N GLU A 116 -39.56 9.15 -13.12
CA GLU A 116 -38.22 8.63 -13.43
C GLU A 116 -37.93 7.34 -12.67
N TYR A 117 -38.24 7.30 -11.37
CA TYR A 117 -38.09 6.10 -10.55
C TYR A 117 -38.88 4.93 -11.14
N ARG A 118 -40.16 5.14 -11.46
CA ARG A 118 -41.00 4.10 -12.09
C ARG A 118 -40.41 3.63 -13.43
N ALA A 119 -39.96 4.54 -14.28
CA ALA A 119 -39.35 4.20 -15.56
C ALA A 119 -38.05 3.39 -15.39
N LEU A 120 -37.21 3.74 -14.42
CA LEU A 120 -35.98 3.01 -14.10
C LEU A 120 -36.26 1.60 -13.59
N VAL A 121 -37.23 1.46 -12.66
CA VAL A 121 -37.65 0.15 -12.15
C VAL A 121 -38.24 -0.70 -13.28
N GLU A 122 -39.07 -0.12 -14.15
CA GLU A 122 -39.63 -0.82 -15.31
C GLU A 122 -38.55 -1.25 -16.30
N GLN A 123 -37.58 -0.37 -16.59
CA GLN A 123 -36.43 -0.69 -17.43
C GLN A 123 -35.62 -1.86 -16.85
N GLN A 124 -35.33 -1.83 -15.54
CA GLN A 124 -34.61 -2.92 -14.87
C GLN A 124 -35.40 -4.23 -14.89
N ARG A 125 -36.71 -4.17 -14.64
CA ARG A 125 -37.59 -5.35 -14.72
C ARG A 125 -37.66 -5.93 -16.14
N GLY A 126 -37.48 -5.10 -17.16
CA GLY A 126 -37.36 -5.53 -18.56
C GLY A 126 -35.99 -6.09 -18.95
N GLU A 127 -34.96 -5.95 -18.11
CA GLU A 127 -33.58 -6.35 -18.44
C GLU A 127 -33.47 -7.88 -18.55
N PRO A 128 -32.97 -8.42 -19.69
CA PRO A 128 -32.75 -9.85 -19.85
C PRO A 128 -31.47 -10.27 -19.14
N TRP A 129 -31.57 -11.20 -18.20
CA TRP A 129 -30.42 -11.82 -17.52
C TRP A 129 -30.27 -13.26 -17.96
N THR A 130 -29.03 -13.73 -18.11
CA THR A 130 -28.76 -15.16 -18.37
C THR A 130 -29.17 -15.98 -17.15
N LEU A 131 -29.59 -17.23 -17.36
CA LEU A 131 -29.92 -18.12 -16.24
C LEU A 131 -28.72 -18.32 -15.30
N ASP A 132 -27.49 -18.30 -15.82
CA ASP A 132 -26.27 -18.40 -15.02
C ASP A 132 -26.06 -17.16 -14.13
N ARG A 133 -26.31 -15.95 -14.65
CA ARG A 133 -26.28 -14.72 -13.86
C ARG A 133 -27.34 -14.72 -12.75
N ILE A 134 -28.53 -15.23 -13.07
CA ILE A 134 -29.61 -15.37 -12.09
C ILE A 134 -29.22 -16.40 -11.02
N ALA A 135 -28.66 -17.54 -11.41
CA ALA A 135 -28.19 -18.55 -10.47
C ALA A 135 -27.12 -17.96 -9.52
N GLY A 136 -26.17 -17.17 -10.03
CA GLY A 136 -25.20 -16.46 -9.18
C GLY A 136 -25.87 -15.51 -8.19
N TYR A 137 -26.82 -14.70 -8.66
CA TYR A 137 -27.59 -13.82 -7.77
C TYR A 137 -28.35 -14.61 -6.67
N LEU A 138 -28.90 -15.78 -7.00
CA LEU A 138 -29.60 -16.61 -6.03
C LEU A 138 -28.65 -17.28 -5.02
N ALA A 139 -27.40 -17.53 -5.41
CA ALA A 139 -26.38 -18.11 -4.54
C ALA A 139 -25.92 -17.14 -3.46
N ASP A 140 -26.05 -15.82 -3.68
CA ASP A 140 -25.71 -14.78 -2.71
C ASP A 140 -26.70 -14.68 -1.54
N PHE A 141 -27.86 -15.35 -1.61
CA PHE A 141 -28.84 -15.37 -0.51
C PHE A 141 -28.40 -16.28 0.63
N SER A 142 -28.80 -15.90 1.84
CA SER A 142 -28.58 -16.67 3.06
C SER A 142 -29.83 -17.44 3.50
N THR A 143 -29.67 -18.33 4.48
CA THR A 143 -30.80 -19.03 5.12
C THR A 143 -31.77 -18.07 5.82
N GLU A 144 -31.32 -16.87 6.21
CA GLU A 144 -32.16 -15.83 6.82
C GLU A 144 -33.17 -15.26 5.81
N ASP A 145 -32.79 -15.17 4.53
CA ASP A 145 -33.63 -14.65 3.45
C ASP A 145 -34.73 -15.63 3.02
N ALA A 146 -34.58 -16.92 3.35
CA ALA A 146 -35.46 -18.00 2.89
C ALA A 146 -36.94 -17.83 3.33
N GLY A 147 -37.25 -16.97 4.30
CA GLY A 147 -38.62 -16.65 4.70
C GLY A 147 -39.41 -15.86 3.66
N ASP A 148 -38.71 -15.08 2.82
CA ASP A 148 -39.31 -14.12 1.90
C ASP A 148 -39.31 -14.58 0.43
N LEU A 149 -38.64 -15.71 0.15
CA LEU A 149 -38.39 -16.23 -1.19
C LEU A 149 -39.36 -17.37 -1.56
N HIS A 150 -39.45 -17.64 -2.86
CA HIS A 150 -40.26 -18.72 -3.42
C HIS A 150 -39.93 -20.07 -2.75
N PRO A 151 -40.92 -20.92 -2.41
CA PRO A 151 -40.71 -22.13 -1.60
C PRO A 151 -39.61 -23.06 -2.13
N THR A 152 -39.45 -23.16 -3.45
CA THR A 152 -38.41 -23.96 -4.08
C THR A 152 -37.00 -23.44 -3.79
N VAL A 153 -36.79 -22.12 -3.87
CA VAL A 153 -35.50 -21.49 -3.56
C VAL A 153 -35.24 -21.52 -2.06
N ALA A 154 -36.27 -21.22 -1.26
CA ALA A 154 -36.20 -21.30 0.18
C ALA A 154 -35.90 -22.71 0.71
N ALA A 155 -36.41 -23.76 0.06
CA ALA A 155 -36.07 -25.14 0.39
C ALA A 155 -34.61 -25.43 0.07
N TRP A 156 -34.15 -25.04 -1.13
CA TRP A 156 -32.75 -25.19 -1.51
C TRP A 156 -31.80 -24.48 -0.53
N LEU A 157 -32.07 -23.23 -0.16
CA LEU A 157 -31.24 -22.48 0.80
C LEU A 157 -31.13 -23.18 2.18
N ARG A 158 -32.19 -23.87 2.64
CA ARG A 158 -32.19 -24.58 3.93
C ARG A 158 -31.53 -25.96 3.86
N GLU A 159 -31.53 -26.59 2.69
CA GLU A 159 -31.05 -27.95 2.48
C GLU A 159 -29.64 -28.00 1.88
N ALA A 160 -29.17 -26.89 1.30
CA ALA A 160 -27.83 -26.76 0.76
C ALA A 160 -26.78 -26.97 1.86
N PRO A 161 -25.74 -27.78 1.62
CA PRO A 161 -24.61 -27.91 2.55
C PRO A 161 -23.91 -26.57 2.76
N ASP A 162 -23.48 -26.29 4.00
CA ASP A 162 -22.71 -25.08 4.34
C ASP A 162 -21.36 -25.00 3.60
N ASP A 163 -20.84 -26.13 3.10
CA ASP A 163 -19.57 -26.26 2.38
C ASP A 163 -19.75 -26.53 0.88
N LEU A 164 -20.91 -26.19 0.32
CA LEU A 164 -21.17 -26.35 -1.11
C LEU A 164 -20.24 -25.44 -1.93
N ASP A 165 -19.52 -26.04 -2.88
CA ASP A 165 -18.68 -25.31 -3.83
C ASP A 165 -19.52 -24.41 -4.76
N ASP A 166 -18.97 -23.25 -5.14
CA ASP A 166 -19.67 -22.22 -5.91
C ASP A 166 -20.17 -22.76 -7.27
N ASP A 167 -19.36 -23.56 -7.98
CA ASP A 167 -19.75 -24.11 -9.29
C ASP A 167 -20.92 -25.11 -9.15
N GLU A 168 -20.92 -25.89 -8.06
CA GLU A 168 -21.99 -26.83 -7.76
C GLU A 168 -23.27 -26.10 -7.33
N ALA A 169 -23.16 -25.04 -6.53
CA ALA A 169 -24.28 -24.17 -6.16
C ALA A 169 -24.94 -23.55 -7.40
N LEU A 170 -24.13 -22.96 -8.29
CA LEU A 170 -24.58 -22.39 -9.56
C LEU A 170 -25.31 -23.43 -10.41
N ARG A 171 -24.75 -24.65 -10.52
CA ARG A 171 -25.35 -25.74 -11.30
C ARG A 171 -26.71 -26.17 -10.75
N GLN A 172 -26.83 -26.32 -9.43
CA GLN A 172 -28.10 -26.70 -8.79
C GLN A 172 -29.17 -25.62 -8.95
N LEU A 173 -28.82 -24.36 -8.68
CA LEU A 173 -29.73 -23.21 -8.83
C LEU A 173 -30.18 -23.03 -10.28
N ARG A 174 -29.28 -23.21 -11.24
CA ARG A 174 -29.63 -23.22 -12.67
C ARG A 174 -30.64 -24.33 -12.98
N ALA A 175 -30.43 -25.55 -12.48
CA ALA A 175 -31.36 -26.66 -12.68
C ALA A 175 -32.75 -26.37 -12.06
N LEU A 176 -32.81 -25.67 -10.92
CA LEU A 176 -34.06 -25.23 -10.32
C LEU A 176 -34.81 -24.23 -11.20
N LEU A 177 -34.12 -23.26 -11.79
CA LEU A 177 -34.71 -22.30 -12.74
C LEU A 177 -35.24 -23.00 -13.99
N GLU A 178 -34.46 -23.91 -14.57
CA GLU A 178 -34.87 -24.70 -15.74
C GLU A 178 -36.11 -25.57 -15.41
N ALA A 179 -36.17 -26.15 -14.22
CA ALA A 179 -37.31 -26.93 -13.76
C ALA A 179 -38.57 -26.05 -13.55
N ALA A 180 -38.42 -24.84 -13.00
CA ALA A 180 -39.52 -23.88 -12.85
C ALA A 180 -40.07 -23.44 -14.21
N ILE A 181 -39.19 -23.21 -15.19
CA ILE A 181 -39.59 -22.94 -16.59
C ILE A 181 -40.33 -24.14 -17.19
N ALA A 182 -39.84 -25.36 -16.98
CA ALA A 182 -40.46 -26.58 -17.50
C ALA A 182 -41.85 -26.84 -16.90
N ARG A 183 -42.08 -26.47 -15.64
CA ARG A 183 -43.40 -26.53 -14.99
C ARG A 183 -44.34 -25.39 -15.39
N GLY A 184 -43.84 -24.38 -16.10
CA GLY A 184 -44.61 -23.20 -16.51
C GLY A 184 -44.81 -22.17 -15.40
N GLU A 185 -44.03 -22.24 -14.32
CA GLU A 185 -44.03 -21.24 -13.23
C GLU A 185 -43.31 -19.96 -13.64
N LEU A 186 -42.26 -20.09 -14.45
CA LEU A 186 -41.54 -19.00 -15.10
C LEU A 186 -41.82 -19.01 -16.61
N PRO A 187 -41.80 -17.84 -17.29
CA PRO A 187 -41.96 -17.80 -18.73
C PRO A 187 -40.78 -18.48 -19.44
N ARG A 188 -41.02 -18.91 -20.68
CA ARG A 188 -40.00 -19.58 -21.49
C ARG A 188 -38.81 -18.65 -21.72
N ALA A 189 -37.62 -19.13 -21.37
CA ALA A 189 -36.38 -18.39 -21.60
C ALA A 189 -36.17 -18.06 -23.08
N GLN A 190 -35.72 -16.83 -23.35
CA GLN A 190 -35.36 -16.37 -24.68
C GLN A 190 -33.93 -16.78 -25.00
N ARG A 191 -33.64 -17.04 -26.29
CA ARG A 191 -32.28 -17.37 -26.73
C ARG A 191 -31.48 -16.09 -26.95
N SER A 192 -30.29 -16.01 -26.35
CA SER A 192 -29.29 -14.98 -26.60
C SER A 192 -27.95 -15.61 -27.02
N ALA A 193 -26.98 -14.79 -27.41
CA ALA A 193 -25.63 -15.27 -27.74
C ALA A 193 -24.92 -15.88 -26.52
N ASP A 194 -25.19 -15.36 -25.32
CA ASP A 194 -24.54 -15.74 -24.06
C ASP A 194 -25.33 -16.83 -23.30
N GLY A 195 -26.43 -17.34 -23.87
CA GLY A 195 -27.22 -18.41 -23.29
C GLY A 195 -28.73 -18.10 -23.17
N PRO A 196 -29.50 -18.97 -22.50
CA PRO A 196 -30.91 -18.73 -22.21
C PRO A 196 -31.07 -17.55 -21.24
N THR A 197 -32.02 -16.68 -21.51
CA THR A 197 -32.26 -15.45 -20.74
C THR A 197 -33.70 -15.33 -20.26
N LEU A 198 -33.88 -14.65 -19.14
CA LEU A 198 -35.16 -14.34 -18.52
C LEU A 198 -35.16 -12.86 -18.11
N CYS A 199 -36.28 -12.16 -18.31
CA CYS A 199 -36.41 -10.78 -17.81
C CYS A 199 -36.42 -10.79 -16.28
N TRP A 200 -35.64 -9.89 -15.66
CA TRP A 200 -35.55 -9.77 -14.20
C TRP A 200 -36.91 -9.63 -13.51
N GLY A 201 -37.83 -8.87 -14.09
CA GLY A 201 -39.17 -8.66 -13.53
C GLY A 201 -39.97 -9.95 -13.39
N ALA A 202 -39.89 -10.86 -14.37
CA ALA A 202 -40.58 -12.15 -14.29
C ALA A 202 -39.99 -13.05 -13.21
N LEU A 203 -38.66 -13.02 -13.06
CA LEU A 203 -37.99 -13.71 -11.96
C LEU A 203 -38.39 -13.11 -10.62
N ALA A 204 -38.33 -11.79 -10.46
CA ALA A 204 -38.67 -11.11 -9.21
C ALA A 204 -40.12 -11.39 -8.79
N ASP A 205 -41.06 -11.35 -9.73
CA ASP A 205 -42.47 -11.65 -9.43
C ASP A 205 -42.67 -13.10 -8.96
N TRP A 206 -41.95 -14.06 -9.54
CA TRP A 206 -41.98 -15.45 -9.09
C TRP A 206 -41.25 -15.64 -7.75
N LEU A 207 -40.06 -15.06 -7.62
CA LEU A 207 -39.19 -15.22 -6.46
C LEU A 207 -39.81 -14.63 -5.20
N TYR A 208 -40.45 -13.46 -5.31
CA TYR A 208 -41.07 -12.77 -4.18
C TYR A 208 -42.59 -12.92 -4.16
N ALA A 209 -43.19 -13.81 -4.97
CA ALA A 209 -44.63 -14.07 -4.95
C ALA A 209 -45.19 -14.35 -3.53
N PRO A 210 -44.49 -15.10 -2.65
CA PRO A 210 -44.98 -15.35 -1.29
C PRO A 210 -45.02 -14.10 -0.42
N ASN A 211 -44.11 -13.15 -0.66
CA ASN A 211 -44.04 -11.87 0.05
C ASN A 211 -43.68 -10.73 -0.92
N PRO A 212 -44.65 -10.17 -1.67
CA PRO A 212 -44.36 -9.13 -2.65
C PRO A 212 -43.75 -7.86 -2.02
N GLY A 213 -43.99 -7.63 -0.73
CA GLY A 213 -43.42 -6.51 0.03
C GLY A 213 -41.93 -6.68 0.35
N ALA A 214 -41.38 -7.89 0.22
CA ALA A 214 -39.94 -8.13 0.40
C ALA A 214 -39.11 -7.75 -0.83
N TYR A 215 -39.75 -7.53 -1.99
CA TYR A 215 -39.03 -7.09 -3.18
C TYR A 215 -38.46 -5.68 -2.97
N GLN A 216 -37.14 -5.58 -2.96
CA GLN A 216 -36.43 -4.31 -3.02
C GLN A 216 -35.88 -4.10 -4.43
N PRO A 217 -36.27 -3.00 -5.11
CA PRO A 217 -35.66 -2.65 -6.38
C PRO A 217 -34.14 -2.46 -6.21
N PRO A 218 -33.34 -2.80 -7.23
CA PRO A 218 -31.90 -2.57 -7.20
C PRO A 218 -31.55 -1.12 -6.83
N LEU A 219 -30.44 -0.98 -6.11
CA LEU A 219 -29.91 0.32 -5.71
C LEU A 219 -29.62 1.22 -6.94
N PRO A 220 -29.66 2.55 -6.77
CA PRO A 220 -29.30 3.54 -7.79
C PRO A 220 -28.06 3.20 -8.62
N VAL A 221 -27.01 2.65 -8.00
CA VAL A 221 -25.75 2.31 -8.67
C VAL A 221 -25.93 1.33 -9.84
N ALA A 222 -26.94 0.48 -9.80
CA ALA A 222 -27.25 -0.46 -10.89
C ALA A 222 -27.87 0.24 -12.11
N SER A 223 -28.43 1.43 -11.94
CA SER A 223 -29.08 2.21 -13.00
C SER A 223 -28.28 3.42 -13.47
N ILE A 224 -27.43 3.98 -12.60
CA ILE A 224 -26.77 5.26 -12.81
C ILE A 224 -25.25 5.03 -12.82
N PRO A 225 -24.61 4.88 -14.01
CA PRO A 225 -23.20 4.53 -14.10
C PRO A 225 -22.25 5.53 -13.41
N ALA A 226 -22.61 6.82 -13.37
CA ALA A 226 -21.83 7.84 -12.67
C ALA A 226 -21.68 7.55 -11.17
N LEU A 227 -22.66 6.90 -10.53
CA LEU A 227 -22.58 6.52 -9.12
C LEU A 227 -21.52 5.46 -8.89
N GLY A 228 -21.36 4.50 -9.80
CA GLY A 228 -20.31 3.48 -9.70
C GLY A 228 -18.91 4.10 -9.69
N VAL A 229 -18.69 5.15 -10.48
CA VAL A 229 -17.42 5.91 -10.48
C VAL A 229 -17.25 6.70 -9.19
N LEU A 230 -18.33 7.27 -8.64
CA LEU A 230 -18.30 8.18 -7.50
C LEU A 230 -18.53 7.50 -6.13
N GLY A 231 -18.35 6.18 -6.04
CA GLY A 231 -18.45 5.45 -4.77
C GLY A 231 -19.88 5.37 -4.21
N GLY A 232 -20.88 5.36 -5.10
CA GLY A 232 -22.30 5.33 -4.78
C GLY A 232 -22.87 3.92 -4.64
N GLU A 233 -22.06 2.91 -4.32
CA GLU A 233 -22.49 1.52 -4.14
C GLU A 233 -23.58 1.37 -3.06
N TRP A 234 -23.69 2.36 -2.16
CA TRP A 234 -24.63 2.40 -1.05
C TRP A 234 -25.60 3.59 -1.13
N ALA A 235 -25.74 4.22 -2.28
CA ALA A 235 -26.74 5.27 -2.45
C ALA A 235 -28.14 4.66 -2.36
N ASP A 236 -29.05 5.29 -1.64
CA ASP A 236 -30.48 4.96 -1.66
C ASP A 236 -31.24 5.86 -2.65
N TRP A 237 -32.45 5.47 -3.04
CA TRP A 237 -33.33 6.32 -3.84
C TRP A 237 -33.94 7.45 -2.99
N ASP A 238 -33.77 8.70 -3.40
CA ASP A 238 -34.48 9.86 -2.84
C ASP A 238 -35.63 10.26 -3.79
N VAL A 239 -36.77 9.57 -3.67
CA VAL A 239 -37.92 9.75 -4.56
C VAL A 239 -38.70 11.02 -4.20
N ARG A 240 -38.89 11.90 -5.17
CA ARG A 240 -39.55 13.21 -5.06
C ARG A 240 -40.77 13.31 -5.98
N PRO A 241 -41.77 14.16 -5.65
CA PRO A 241 -42.91 14.39 -6.52
C PRO A 241 -42.48 14.91 -7.91
N ASP A 242 -43.22 14.53 -8.96
CA ASP A 242 -42.94 14.99 -10.34
C ASP A 242 -42.96 16.52 -10.49
N GLY A 243 -43.68 17.23 -9.61
CA GLY A 243 -43.71 18.70 -9.57
C GLY A 243 -42.38 19.35 -9.16
N GLU A 244 -41.42 18.59 -8.60
CA GLU A 244 -40.09 19.06 -8.20
C GLU A 244 -39.01 18.77 -9.25
N ALA A 245 -39.37 18.39 -10.48
CA ALA A 245 -38.44 17.90 -11.50
C ALA A 245 -37.21 18.81 -11.75
N GLU A 246 -37.38 20.13 -11.82
CA GLU A 246 -36.25 21.05 -12.00
C GLU A 246 -35.35 21.12 -10.77
N ALA A 247 -35.92 21.07 -9.57
CA ALA A 247 -35.15 21.05 -8.33
C ALA A 247 -34.38 19.73 -8.16
N VAL A 248 -34.99 18.60 -8.56
CA VAL A 248 -34.34 17.29 -8.64
C VAL A 248 -33.17 17.34 -9.62
N ARG A 249 -33.37 17.91 -10.82
CA ARG A 249 -32.32 18.04 -11.84
C ARG A 249 -31.13 18.84 -11.31
N ALA A 250 -31.37 20.04 -10.78
CA ALA A 250 -30.33 20.89 -10.20
C ALA A 250 -29.59 20.18 -9.05
N ARG A 251 -30.32 19.51 -8.16
CA ARG A 251 -29.72 18.78 -7.04
C ARG A 251 -28.81 17.63 -7.49
N ARG A 252 -29.12 16.94 -8.60
CA ARG A 252 -28.22 15.91 -9.16
C ARG A 252 -26.91 16.52 -9.62
N GLU A 253 -26.98 17.62 -10.37
CA GLU A 253 -25.80 18.32 -10.87
C GLU A 253 -24.91 18.77 -9.71
N ASP A 254 -25.51 19.32 -8.65
CA ASP A 254 -24.79 19.74 -7.44
C ASP A 254 -24.13 18.56 -6.71
N ILE A 255 -24.86 17.46 -6.48
CA ILE A 255 -24.32 16.28 -5.77
C ILE A 255 -23.18 15.64 -6.58
N ILE A 256 -23.38 15.44 -7.87
CA ILE A 256 -22.38 14.83 -8.75
C ILE A 256 -21.16 15.73 -8.88
N GLY A 257 -21.34 17.05 -8.99
CA GLY A 257 -20.25 18.02 -8.99
C GLY A 257 -19.45 17.99 -7.68
N ALA A 258 -20.13 17.99 -6.53
CA ALA A 258 -19.47 17.93 -5.22
C ALA A 258 -18.68 16.63 -5.02
N LEU A 259 -19.22 15.49 -5.46
CA LEU A 259 -18.57 14.20 -5.33
C LEU A 259 -17.44 14.00 -6.34
N ALA A 260 -17.55 14.53 -7.56
CA ALA A 260 -16.45 14.58 -8.50
C ALA A 260 -15.29 15.42 -7.94
N ALA A 261 -15.59 16.54 -7.29
CA ALA A 261 -14.59 17.35 -6.59
C ALA A 261 -13.95 16.60 -5.42
N LEU A 262 -14.73 15.89 -4.60
CA LEU A 262 -14.21 15.03 -3.52
C LEU A 262 -13.29 13.92 -4.06
N ALA A 263 -13.65 13.36 -5.21
CA ALA A 263 -12.88 12.36 -5.96
C ALA A 263 -11.65 12.95 -6.67
N HIS A 264 -11.43 14.28 -6.61
CA HIS A 264 -10.35 15.00 -7.30
C HIS A 264 -10.32 14.77 -8.82
N LEU A 265 -11.48 14.57 -9.43
CA LEU A 265 -11.57 14.52 -10.89
C LEU A 265 -11.29 15.90 -11.47
N SER A 266 -10.46 15.96 -12.51
CA SER A 266 -10.31 17.16 -13.32
C SER A 266 -11.60 17.48 -14.08
N GLU A 267 -11.71 18.69 -14.61
CA GLU A 267 -12.85 19.07 -15.46
C GLU A 267 -13.01 18.11 -16.64
N GLU A 268 -11.90 17.71 -17.28
CA GLU A 268 -11.90 16.76 -18.40
C GLU A 268 -12.37 15.37 -17.99
N GLU A 269 -11.92 14.85 -16.85
CA GLU A 269 -12.32 13.54 -16.34
C GLU A 269 -13.75 13.53 -15.78
N SER A 270 -14.26 14.67 -15.33
CA SER A 270 -15.63 14.80 -14.81
C SER A 270 -16.67 14.95 -15.92
N ARG A 271 -16.29 15.50 -17.08
CA ARG A 271 -17.16 15.72 -18.25
C ARG A 271 -17.97 14.51 -18.72
N PRO A 272 -17.45 13.26 -18.70
CA PRO A 272 -18.20 12.07 -19.10
C PRO A 272 -19.29 11.65 -18.11
N LEU A 273 -19.25 12.15 -16.87
CA LEU A 273 -20.21 11.83 -15.82
C LEU A 273 -21.54 12.52 -16.12
N ASP A 274 -22.52 11.75 -16.60
CA ASP A 274 -23.88 12.23 -16.74
C ASP A 274 -24.59 12.14 -15.38
N PRO A 275 -25.03 13.27 -14.79
CA PRO A 275 -25.72 13.26 -13.51
C PRO A 275 -27.15 12.71 -13.62
N HIS A 276 -27.69 12.55 -14.83
CA HIS A 276 -29.08 12.17 -15.06
C HIS A 276 -29.25 10.68 -15.36
N PRO A 277 -30.42 10.11 -15.00
CA PRO A 277 -30.69 8.71 -15.28
C PRO A 277 -30.73 8.44 -16.79
N PRO A 278 -30.08 7.37 -17.27
CA PRO A 278 -30.20 6.97 -18.66
C PRO A 278 -31.64 6.56 -18.96
N THR A 279 -32.16 6.97 -20.10
CA THR A 279 -33.56 6.72 -20.51
C THR A 279 -33.79 5.35 -21.16
N SER A 280 -32.71 4.57 -21.35
CA SER A 280 -32.79 3.24 -21.95
C SER A 280 -31.58 2.38 -21.54
N LEU A 281 -31.71 1.07 -21.73
CA LEU A 281 -30.62 0.11 -21.50
C LEU A 281 -29.40 0.42 -22.39
N ALA A 282 -29.62 0.76 -23.66
CA ALA A 282 -28.55 1.10 -24.58
C ALA A 282 -27.81 2.38 -24.16
N ALA A 283 -28.53 3.38 -23.64
CA ALA A 283 -27.92 4.59 -23.09
C ALA A 283 -27.10 4.29 -21.83
N ARG A 284 -27.60 3.41 -20.94
CA ARG A 284 -26.85 2.96 -19.76
C ARG A 284 -25.55 2.25 -20.15
N GLN A 285 -25.61 1.29 -21.07
CA GLN A 285 -24.44 0.55 -21.57
C GLN A 285 -23.41 1.47 -22.27
N ALA A 286 -23.89 2.46 -23.03
CA ALA A 286 -23.01 3.45 -23.65
C ALA A 286 -22.32 4.33 -22.60
N ALA A 287 -23.01 4.71 -21.52
CA ALA A 287 -22.43 5.44 -20.41
C ALA A 287 -21.42 4.59 -19.62
N GLU A 288 -21.74 3.33 -19.31
CA GLU A 288 -20.81 2.37 -18.69
C GLU A 288 -19.54 2.21 -19.53
N THR A 289 -19.68 2.07 -20.85
CA THR A 289 -18.53 1.95 -21.77
C THR A 289 -17.68 3.21 -21.76
N ARG A 290 -18.30 4.40 -21.72
CA ARG A 290 -17.59 5.69 -21.67
C ARG A 290 -16.81 5.87 -20.37
N LEU A 291 -17.37 5.38 -19.26
CA LEU A 291 -16.76 5.47 -17.93
C LEU A 291 -15.80 4.31 -17.63
N LYS A 292 -15.71 3.32 -18.52
CA LYS A 292 -14.83 2.17 -18.34
C LYS A 292 -13.37 2.62 -18.20
N GLY A 293 -12.74 2.23 -17.09
CA GLY A 293 -11.36 2.60 -16.76
C GLY A 293 -11.22 3.91 -15.99
N LEU A 294 -12.28 4.69 -15.84
CA LEU A 294 -12.28 5.84 -14.93
C LEU A 294 -12.51 5.35 -13.50
N ASN A 295 -11.44 5.33 -12.70
CA ASN A 295 -11.52 4.98 -11.28
C ASN A 295 -10.71 5.97 -10.45
N PRO A 296 -11.33 7.07 -9.94
CA PRO A 296 -10.63 8.10 -9.19
C PRO A 296 -10.10 7.62 -7.82
N TRP A 297 -10.50 6.43 -7.39
CA TRP A 297 -10.12 5.88 -6.10
C TRP A 297 -8.82 5.07 -6.14
N LEU A 298 -8.27 4.84 -7.34
CA LEU A 298 -6.95 4.25 -7.53
C LEU A 298 -5.86 5.18 -6.99
N PRO A 299 -4.74 4.64 -6.48
CA PRO A 299 -3.58 5.45 -6.13
C PRO A 299 -3.14 6.29 -7.33
N LEU A 300 -2.92 7.59 -7.07
CA LEU A 300 -2.38 8.49 -8.09
C LEU A 300 -1.04 7.93 -8.61
N PRO A 301 -0.78 7.93 -9.92
CA PRO A 301 0.49 7.45 -10.48
C PRO A 301 1.72 8.10 -9.85
N ALA A 302 1.62 9.38 -9.48
CA ALA A 302 2.68 10.13 -8.79
C ALA A 302 3.08 9.52 -7.44
N LEU A 303 2.14 8.91 -6.69
CA LEU A 303 2.46 8.25 -5.42
C LEU A 303 3.33 7.01 -5.64
N ARG A 304 3.04 6.24 -6.70
CA ARG A 304 3.83 5.06 -7.06
C ARG A 304 5.23 5.45 -7.52
N GLN A 305 5.34 6.49 -8.35
CA GLN A 305 6.64 7.01 -8.78
C GLN A 305 7.47 7.53 -7.59
N ALA A 306 6.83 8.26 -6.67
CA ALA A 306 7.48 8.73 -5.46
C ALA A 306 7.94 7.56 -4.57
N ALA A 307 7.12 6.51 -4.43
CA ALA A 307 7.50 5.30 -3.72
C ALA A 307 8.73 4.65 -4.35
N VAL A 308 8.72 4.37 -5.66
CA VAL A 308 9.88 3.80 -6.38
C VAL A 308 11.14 4.64 -6.15
N HIS A 309 11.04 5.96 -6.26
CA HIS A 309 12.18 6.86 -6.04
C HIS A 309 12.72 6.78 -4.60
N ILE A 310 11.84 6.75 -3.59
CA ILE A 310 12.26 6.55 -2.18
C ILE A 310 12.97 5.20 -2.02
N GLY A 311 12.41 4.13 -2.61
CA GLY A 311 13.02 2.80 -2.57
C GLY A 311 14.41 2.78 -3.20
N GLU A 312 14.59 3.37 -4.37
CA GLU A 312 15.89 3.44 -5.07
C GLU A 312 16.96 4.19 -4.25
N ARG A 313 16.60 5.34 -3.66
CA ARG A 313 17.49 6.08 -2.77
C ARG A 313 17.84 5.28 -1.53
N HIS A 314 16.85 4.61 -0.95
CA HIS A 314 17.07 3.79 0.23
C HIS A 314 17.98 2.59 -0.05
N ALA A 315 17.87 1.97 -1.22
CA ALA A 315 18.76 0.89 -1.63
C ALA A 315 20.22 1.35 -1.76
N ASP A 316 20.45 2.56 -2.29
CA ASP A 316 21.80 3.17 -2.33
C ASP A 316 22.34 3.42 -0.92
N PHE A 317 21.49 3.91 -0.01
CA PHE A 317 21.85 4.12 1.38
C PHE A 317 22.20 2.82 2.10
N ARG A 318 21.39 1.76 1.94
CA ARG A 318 21.68 0.44 2.52
C ARG A 318 23.01 -0.12 2.04
N ALA A 319 23.29 -0.03 0.74
CA ALA A 319 24.56 -0.47 0.18
C ALA A 319 25.75 0.31 0.79
N LEU A 320 25.59 1.62 1.01
CA LEU A 320 26.60 2.42 1.71
C LEU A 320 26.79 1.98 3.17
N LEU A 321 25.71 1.72 3.93
CA LEU A 321 25.81 1.24 5.31
C LEU A 321 26.51 -0.12 5.42
N ARG A 322 26.18 -1.06 4.52
CA ARG A 322 26.87 -2.35 4.44
C ARG A 322 28.36 -2.17 4.16
N ALA A 323 28.70 -1.31 3.19
CA ALA A 323 30.07 -1.01 2.84
C ALA A 323 30.86 -0.35 3.98
N ILE A 324 30.27 0.61 4.70
CA ILE A 324 30.88 1.24 5.89
C ILE A 324 31.11 0.19 6.97
N THR A 325 30.10 -0.64 7.26
CA THR A 325 30.20 -1.70 8.27
C THR A 325 31.32 -2.68 7.92
N ALA A 326 31.37 -3.16 6.69
CA ALA A 326 32.39 -4.09 6.22
C ALA A 326 33.80 -3.48 6.20
N ALA A 327 33.94 -2.20 5.83
CA ALA A 327 35.22 -1.49 5.88
C ALA A 327 35.72 -1.32 7.32
N LEU A 328 34.83 -0.97 8.25
CA LEU A 328 35.14 -0.86 9.68
C LEU A 328 35.53 -2.20 10.28
N GLU A 329 34.85 -3.30 9.94
CA GLU A 329 35.20 -4.65 10.37
C GLU A 329 36.59 -5.07 9.85
N THR A 330 36.90 -4.72 8.60
CA THR A 330 38.22 -4.97 7.99
C THR A 330 39.31 -4.20 8.74
N VAL A 331 39.12 -2.91 8.97
CA VAL A 331 40.09 -2.06 9.72
C VAL A 331 40.24 -2.54 11.16
N GLN A 332 39.14 -2.86 11.84
CA GLN A 332 39.16 -3.40 13.19
C GLN A 332 39.98 -4.69 13.27
N GLY A 333 39.75 -5.63 12.34
CA GLY A 333 40.43 -6.92 12.33
C GLY A 333 41.90 -6.83 11.93
N GLU A 334 42.19 -6.15 10.83
CA GLU A 334 43.52 -6.14 10.19
C GLU A 334 44.47 -5.10 10.82
N ASP A 335 43.97 -3.89 11.09
CA ASP A 335 44.80 -2.75 11.51
C ASP A 335 44.80 -2.56 13.03
N PHE A 336 43.73 -2.96 13.73
CA PHE A 336 43.60 -2.78 15.19
C PHE A 336 43.47 -4.08 15.99
N GLY A 337 43.72 -5.23 15.36
CA GLY A 337 43.77 -6.53 16.04
C GLY A 337 42.50 -6.88 16.81
N GLY A 338 41.33 -6.42 16.37
CA GLY A 338 40.03 -6.64 16.97
C GLY A 338 39.53 -5.53 17.89
N GLU A 339 40.35 -4.54 18.24
CA GLU A 339 39.87 -3.38 19.02
C GLU A 339 39.10 -2.42 18.11
N ASP A 340 37.89 -2.03 18.52
CA ASP A 340 37.09 -1.06 17.77
C ASP A 340 37.73 0.34 17.77
N PRO A 341 38.20 0.85 16.62
CA PRO A 341 38.87 2.14 16.50
C PRO A 341 37.90 3.33 16.34
N VAL A 342 36.59 3.07 16.25
CA VAL A 342 35.58 4.09 15.98
C VAL A 342 35.23 4.84 17.27
N LEU A 343 35.10 6.16 17.16
CA LEU A 343 34.66 7.00 18.28
C LEU A 343 33.20 6.71 18.66
N PRO A 344 32.81 6.86 19.94
CA PRO A 344 31.47 6.49 20.40
C PRO A 344 30.34 7.13 19.60
N HIS A 345 30.42 8.44 19.32
CA HIS A 345 29.39 9.17 18.58
C HIS A 345 29.23 8.70 17.11
N ALA A 346 30.31 8.25 16.47
CA ALA A 346 30.26 7.72 15.10
C ALA A 346 29.68 6.30 15.09
N ARG A 347 29.97 5.51 16.13
CA ARG A 347 29.38 4.17 16.33
C ARG A 347 27.87 4.27 16.61
N GLU A 348 27.47 5.18 17.51
CA GLU A 348 26.06 5.48 17.80
C GLU A 348 25.30 5.89 16.53
N ALA A 349 25.87 6.79 15.72
CA ALA A 349 25.26 7.22 14.47
C ALA A 349 25.10 6.08 13.44
N LEU A 350 26.07 5.17 13.36
CA LEU A 350 25.98 3.99 12.49
C LEU A 350 24.89 3.02 12.96
N GLU A 351 24.79 2.80 14.27
CA GLU A 351 23.72 1.98 14.86
C GLU A 351 22.34 2.60 14.62
N GLU A 352 22.21 3.91 14.81
CA GLU A 352 20.97 4.64 14.54
C GLU A 352 20.58 4.57 13.06
N ALA A 353 21.55 4.70 12.15
CA ALA A 353 21.31 4.56 10.71
C ALA A 353 20.77 3.16 10.35
N TRP A 354 21.29 2.10 10.97
CA TRP A 354 20.76 0.73 10.83
C TRP A 354 19.38 0.55 11.45
N GLN A 355 19.08 1.24 12.56
CA GLN A 355 17.72 1.22 13.13
C GLN A 355 16.71 1.88 12.19
N GLN A 356 17.07 2.99 11.55
CA GLN A 356 16.24 3.65 10.54
C GLN A 356 15.99 2.76 9.31
N GLU A 357 17.01 2.01 8.86
CA GLU A 357 16.89 1.04 7.78
C GLU A 357 15.83 -0.04 8.09
N ARG A 358 15.92 -0.65 9.28
CA ARG A 358 14.93 -1.65 9.73
C ARG A 358 13.54 -1.05 9.96
N ALA A 359 13.46 0.21 10.37
CA ALA A 359 12.18 0.91 10.52
C ALA A 359 11.52 1.14 9.16
N LEU A 360 12.30 1.51 8.14
CA LEU A 360 11.82 1.66 6.77
C LEU A 360 11.39 0.32 6.18
N GLU A 361 12.19 -0.74 6.32
CA GLU A 361 11.84 -2.07 5.82
C GLU A 361 10.49 -2.55 6.37
N ARG A 362 10.27 -2.42 7.68
CA ARG A 362 8.99 -2.72 8.32
C ARG A 362 7.86 -1.86 7.76
N SER A 363 8.07 -0.55 7.72
CA SER A 363 7.07 0.40 7.19
C SER A 363 6.72 0.06 5.74
N TRP A 364 7.70 -0.27 4.90
CA TRP A 364 7.53 -0.64 3.50
C TRP A 364 6.74 -1.93 3.33
N ALA A 365 7.02 -2.94 4.15
CA ALA A 365 6.27 -4.19 4.15
C ALA A 365 4.81 -3.98 4.59
N ASP A 366 4.58 -3.15 5.61
CA ASP A 366 3.23 -2.81 6.08
C ASP A 366 2.46 -2.02 5.01
N VAL A 367 3.12 -1.06 4.34
CA VAL A 367 2.56 -0.36 3.18
C VAL A 367 2.16 -1.35 2.09
N GLY A 368 3.03 -2.31 1.78
CA GLY A 368 2.77 -3.34 0.78
C GLY A 368 1.55 -4.20 1.10
N LYS A 369 1.33 -4.53 2.37
CA LYS A 369 0.14 -5.27 2.83
C LYS A 369 -1.12 -4.40 2.76
N ASP A 370 -1.06 -3.18 3.29
CA ASP A 370 -2.21 -2.27 3.35
C ASP A 370 -2.65 -1.78 1.96
N LEU A 371 -1.72 -1.73 1.00
CA LEU A 371 -2.00 -1.38 -0.38
C LEU A 371 -2.32 -2.57 -1.27
N GLY A 372 -1.73 -3.74 -1.00
CA GLY A 372 -1.94 -4.97 -1.75
C GLY A 372 -3.23 -5.71 -1.37
N ALA A 373 -3.70 -5.56 -0.14
CA ALA A 373 -4.91 -6.25 0.32
C ALA A 373 -6.18 -5.50 -0.11
N GLY A 374 -6.75 -5.91 -1.24
CA GLY A 374 -8.21 -5.96 -1.38
C GLY A 374 -8.89 -4.91 -2.25
N LEU A 375 -8.19 -4.13 -3.09
CA LEU A 375 -8.86 -3.24 -4.07
C LEU A 375 -7.95 -2.83 -5.26
N LEU A 376 -6.76 -3.42 -5.38
CA LEU A 376 -5.70 -3.04 -6.34
C LEU A 376 -4.96 -4.25 -6.91
N ASP A 377 -5.69 -5.34 -7.18
CA ASP A 377 -5.10 -6.60 -7.64
C ASP A 377 -4.31 -6.48 -8.96
N ASP A 378 -4.50 -5.39 -9.72
CA ASP A 378 -3.78 -5.19 -10.98
C ASP A 378 -2.36 -4.60 -10.79
N HIS A 379 -2.05 -3.97 -9.65
CA HIS A 379 -0.80 -3.21 -9.46
C HIS A 379 -0.19 -3.37 -8.07
N PRO A 380 0.65 -4.42 -7.84
CA PRO A 380 1.29 -4.63 -6.56
C PRO A 380 2.23 -3.47 -6.18
N TRP A 381 2.31 -3.20 -4.87
CA TRP A 381 3.30 -2.30 -4.29
C TRP A 381 4.71 -2.73 -4.71
N PRO A 382 5.61 -1.81 -5.13
CA PRO A 382 6.95 -2.20 -5.55
C PRO A 382 7.70 -2.91 -4.40
N PRO A 383 8.43 -3.99 -4.69
CA PRO A 383 9.32 -4.56 -3.70
C PRO A 383 10.37 -3.51 -3.32
N LEU A 384 10.84 -3.54 -2.07
CA LEU A 384 11.93 -2.68 -1.65
C LEU A 384 13.18 -3.10 -2.45
N PRO A 385 13.72 -2.24 -3.33
CA PRO A 385 14.84 -2.64 -4.16
C PRO A 385 16.07 -2.89 -3.28
N ASP A 386 16.94 -3.77 -3.74
CA ASP A 386 18.30 -3.89 -3.23
C ASP A 386 19.28 -3.57 -4.35
N LYS A 387 20.44 -3.01 -4.00
CA LYS A 387 21.50 -2.79 -4.99
C LYS A 387 22.27 -4.09 -5.20
N PRO A 388 22.81 -4.30 -6.41
CA PRO A 388 23.56 -5.52 -6.68
C PRO A 388 24.92 -5.45 -5.95
N PRO A 389 25.52 -6.59 -5.61
CA PRO A 389 26.71 -6.67 -4.74
C PRO A 389 27.89 -5.83 -5.23
N GLU A 390 28.00 -5.58 -6.53
CA GLU A 390 29.08 -4.80 -7.13
C GLU A 390 29.09 -3.34 -6.65
N ARG A 391 27.93 -2.79 -6.28
CA ARG A 391 27.84 -1.41 -5.77
C ARG A 391 28.28 -1.30 -4.32
N GLU A 392 27.98 -2.32 -3.52
CA GLU A 392 28.49 -2.45 -2.16
C GLU A 392 30.02 -2.61 -2.18
N GLU A 393 30.54 -3.49 -3.04
CA GLU A 393 31.98 -3.71 -3.19
C GLU A 393 32.71 -2.46 -3.71
N PHE A 394 32.08 -1.69 -4.61
CA PHE A 394 32.60 -0.40 -5.05
C PHE A 394 32.75 0.58 -3.89
N TYR A 395 31.70 0.76 -3.08
CA TYR A 395 31.77 1.66 -1.91
C TYR A 395 32.79 1.17 -0.89
N ARG A 396 32.82 -0.13 -0.60
CA ARG A 396 33.77 -0.73 0.34
C ARG A 396 35.21 -0.49 -0.12
N THR A 397 35.51 -0.78 -1.38
CA THR A 397 36.83 -0.54 -1.97
C THR A 397 37.24 0.92 -1.84
N ARG A 398 36.35 1.86 -2.20
CA ARG A 398 36.63 3.30 -2.07
C ARG A 398 36.85 3.74 -0.63
N LEU A 399 36.09 3.20 0.32
CA LEU A 399 36.28 3.50 1.74
C LEU A 399 37.62 2.97 2.24
N LEU A 400 38.00 1.75 1.87
CA LEU A 400 39.30 1.19 2.23
C LEU A 400 40.45 1.99 1.60
N GLU A 401 40.35 2.41 0.34
CA GLU A 401 41.32 3.32 -0.30
C GLU A 401 41.46 4.61 0.51
N VAL A 402 40.35 5.26 0.87
CA VAL A 402 40.35 6.50 1.67
C VAL A 402 40.92 6.28 3.06
N LEU A 403 40.69 5.12 3.69
CA LEU A 403 41.19 4.83 5.04
C LEU A 403 42.67 4.44 5.03
N ARG A 404 43.14 3.78 3.97
CA ARG A 404 44.48 3.17 3.92
C ARG A 404 45.51 3.93 3.13
N GLU A 405 45.12 4.83 2.21
CA GLU A 405 46.00 5.47 1.20
C GLU A 405 47.48 5.11 1.37
N ASP A 406 47.92 4.13 0.57
CA ASP A 406 49.34 3.87 0.36
C ASP A 406 49.97 5.17 -0.19
N GLU A 407 51.00 5.70 0.48
CA GLU A 407 51.92 6.69 -0.11
C GLU A 407 52.67 6.12 -1.32
#